data_AF-A0A523MUG2-F1
#
_entry.id   AF-A0A523MUG2-F1
#
_cell.length_a   1.000
_cell.length_b   1.000
_cell.length_c   1.000
_cell.angle_alpha   90.00
_cell.angle_beta   90.00
_cell.angle_gamma   90.00
#
_symmetry.space_group_name_H-M   'P 1'
#
loop_
_entity.id
_entity.type
_entity.pdbx_description
1 polymer ?
#
loop_
_entity_poly.entity_id
_entity_poly.type
_entity_poly.pdbx_seq_one_letter_code
_entity_poly.pdbx_strand_id
1 'polypeptide(L)'
;MNFQKIFNNRIGLLALLGFGFILNWMETQIEGNIKHDSQFEQGYAIGRAFQSMEGGLDFSHFESLASWAIYGFSFSYFLLFPLLILAVGAALTLRKDILPFRIFVMALAINYAICIPFFIFFPVPERWALPSANTILLSDILSTQLIQAIRPFSGLDNSFPSVHVSFTVILMYLCYRFRVRFKHTVFFLGLAVILSTFALGIHWIPDILMGIAVGILSGSSAELLNGKVTQQNSQPSHKLKGLMRLALRKTTFISYRRETGSEMARIVQSELSKRGFSSFLDVDDLGGQHFGTELLKEIEAAPNFVVVLSPGCLDRCRDQNDWLRREIAHAIDTQRNIVPILIDGFDYPPRNSLPVDVDDLINHNGVTYSHEYFSATFDKLVGFLKKR
;
A
#
# COMPACT_ATOMS: atom_id res chain seq x y z
N MET A 1 9.68 0.03 22.37
CA MET A 1 8.57 -0.85 21.91
C MET A 1 8.54 -0.83 20.38
N ASN A 2 8.65 -1.96 19.70
CA ASN A 2 8.79 -1.98 18.24
C ASN A 2 7.44 -1.63 17.58
N PHE A 3 7.25 -0.39 17.11
CA PHE A 3 5.99 0.12 16.55
C PHE A 3 5.39 -0.81 15.48
N GLN A 4 6.24 -1.52 14.73
CA GLN A 4 5.81 -2.50 13.73
C GLN A 4 5.01 -3.69 14.30
N LYS A 5 5.31 -4.13 15.54
CA LYS A 5 4.57 -5.22 16.20
C LYS A 5 3.15 -4.80 16.59
N ILE A 6 2.92 -3.51 16.84
CA ILE A 6 1.61 -2.98 17.26
C ILE A 6 0.65 -2.99 16.07
N PHE A 7 1.09 -2.47 14.92
CA PHE A 7 0.23 -2.35 13.73
C PHE A 7 -0.05 -3.69 13.03
N ASN A 8 0.80 -4.70 13.21
CA ASN A 8 0.61 -6.02 12.60
C ASN A 8 -0.08 -7.04 13.51
N ASN A 9 -0.54 -6.62 14.70
CA ASN A 9 -1.21 -7.48 15.66
C ASN A 9 -2.55 -6.86 16.08
N ARG A 10 -3.63 -7.66 16.07
CA ARG A 10 -4.96 -7.22 16.53
C ARG A 10 -4.95 -6.73 17.97
N ILE A 11 -4.20 -7.40 18.85
CA ILE A 11 -4.06 -6.98 20.26
C ILE A 11 -3.35 -5.62 20.34
N GLY A 12 -2.33 -5.40 19.50
CA GLY A 12 -1.64 -4.10 19.43
C GLY A 12 -2.55 -2.98 18.94
N LEU A 13 -3.37 -3.25 17.93
CA LEU A 13 -4.36 -2.30 17.41
C LEU A 13 -5.47 -1.99 18.42
N LEU A 14 -5.95 -3.00 19.16
CA LEU A 14 -6.89 -2.80 20.26
C LEU A 14 -6.29 -1.97 21.39
N ALA A 15 -5.02 -2.22 21.75
CA ALA A 15 -4.30 -1.42 22.72
C ALA A 15 -4.14 0.03 22.26
N LEU A 16 -3.93 0.28 20.96
CA LEU A 16 -3.85 1.62 20.40
C LEU A 16 -5.21 2.37 20.46
N LEU A 17 -6.33 1.68 20.18
CA LEU A 17 -7.67 2.25 20.39
C LEU A 17 -7.91 2.60 21.86
N GLY A 18 -7.60 1.67 22.78
CA GLY A 18 -7.73 1.90 24.22
C GLY A 18 -6.87 3.06 24.70
N PHE A 19 -5.64 3.17 24.19
CA PHE A 19 -4.76 4.30 24.47
C PHE A 19 -5.33 5.62 23.95
N GLY A 20 -5.90 5.65 22.75
CA GLY A 20 -6.59 6.84 22.21
C GLY A 20 -7.76 7.28 23.09
N PHE A 21 -8.55 6.34 23.61
CA PHE A 21 -9.64 6.63 24.53
C PHE A 21 -9.14 7.21 25.87
N ILE A 22 -8.07 6.62 26.42
CA ILE A 22 -7.43 7.13 27.65
C ILE A 22 -6.86 8.53 27.42
N LEU A 23 -6.22 8.78 26.28
CA LEU A 23 -5.71 10.09 25.92
C LEU A 23 -6.83 11.13 25.81
N ASN A 24 -7.96 10.80 25.18
CA ASN A 24 -9.12 11.69 25.12
C ASN A 24 -9.64 12.02 26.51
N TRP A 25 -9.82 11.01 27.35
CA TRP A 25 -10.25 11.23 28.72
C TRP A 25 -9.26 12.10 29.51
N MET A 26 -7.96 11.81 29.43
CA MET A 26 -6.91 12.60 30.09
C MET A 26 -6.87 14.04 29.60
N GLU A 27 -6.96 14.25 28.28
CA GLU A 27 -7.01 15.59 27.68
C GLU A 27 -8.18 16.39 28.25
N THR A 28 -9.38 15.83 28.28
CA THR A 28 -10.56 16.53 28.78
C THR A 28 -10.44 16.85 30.29
N GLN A 29 -9.82 15.98 31.08
CA GLN A 29 -9.53 16.27 32.50
C GLN A 29 -8.45 17.36 32.68
N ILE A 30 -7.42 17.36 31.83
CA ILE A 30 -6.32 18.32 31.91
C ILE A 30 -6.81 19.71 31.48
N GLU A 31 -7.60 19.80 30.40
CA GLU A 31 -8.18 21.05 29.94
C GLU A 31 -9.02 21.75 31.01
N GLY A 32 -9.84 21.00 31.75
CA GLY A 32 -10.63 21.54 32.85
C GLY A 32 -9.79 22.13 33.99
N ASN A 33 -8.51 21.77 34.10
CA ASN A 33 -7.61 22.22 35.15
C ASN A 33 -6.58 23.28 34.70
N ILE A 34 -6.31 23.39 33.39
CA ILE A 34 -5.27 24.27 32.83
C ILE A 34 -5.85 25.55 32.21
N LYS A 35 -7.11 25.55 31.77
CA LYS A 35 -7.67 26.69 31.04
C LYS A 35 -7.77 27.95 31.92
N HIS A 36 -7.07 29.01 31.47
CA HIS A 36 -7.09 30.33 32.09
C HIS A 36 -8.11 31.25 31.38
N ASP A 37 -8.56 32.30 32.06
CA ASP A 37 -9.55 33.28 31.54
C ASP A 37 -9.22 33.80 30.13
N SER A 38 -7.93 33.96 29.82
CA SER A 38 -7.47 34.41 28.49
C SER A 38 -7.76 33.43 27.35
N GLN A 39 -7.74 32.11 27.61
CA GLN A 39 -8.07 31.10 26.61
C GLN A 39 -9.58 31.05 26.34
N PHE A 40 -10.40 31.25 27.38
CA PHE A 40 -11.84 31.38 27.21
C PHE A 40 -12.19 32.60 26.35
N GLU A 41 -11.59 33.76 26.62
CA GLU A 41 -11.78 34.97 25.80
C GLU A 41 -11.39 34.76 24.34
N GLN A 42 -10.27 34.08 24.10
CA GLN A 42 -9.85 33.70 22.75
C GLN A 42 -10.88 32.81 22.07
N GLY A 43 -11.39 31.79 22.77
CA GLY A 43 -12.41 30.88 22.25
C GLY A 43 -13.71 31.59 21.88
N TYR A 44 -14.20 32.49 22.75
CA TYR A 44 -15.37 33.32 22.44
C TYR A 44 -15.13 34.26 21.26
N ALA A 45 -13.92 34.81 21.11
CA ALA A 45 -13.57 35.64 19.95
C ALA A 45 -13.65 34.85 18.64
N ILE A 46 -13.17 33.60 18.65
CA ILE A 46 -13.28 32.69 17.51
C ILE A 46 -14.75 32.31 17.25
N GLY A 47 -15.51 31.98 18.30
CA GLY A 47 -16.95 31.70 18.18
C GLY A 47 -17.74 32.84 17.54
N ARG A 48 -17.45 34.09 17.91
CA ARG A 48 -18.02 35.29 17.26
C ARG A 48 -17.62 35.40 15.79
N ALA A 49 -16.37 35.07 15.45
CA ALA A 49 -15.93 35.04 14.06
C ALA A 49 -16.69 33.97 13.26
N PHE A 50 -16.90 32.79 13.82
CA PHE A 50 -17.70 31.73 13.19
C PHE A 50 -19.17 32.17 13.01
N GLN A 51 -19.77 32.78 14.02
CA GLN A 51 -21.12 33.36 13.90
C GLN A 51 -21.20 34.40 12.76
N SER A 52 -20.19 35.26 12.64
CA SER A 52 -20.11 36.25 11.56
C SER A 52 -19.96 35.58 10.19
N MET A 53 -19.15 34.51 10.08
CA MET A 53 -18.96 33.76 8.82
C MET A 53 -20.25 33.09 8.36
N GLU A 54 -21.08 32.66 9.31
CA GLU A 54 -22.38 32.06 9.03
C GLU A 54 -23.46 33.10 8.67
N GLY A 55 -23.14 34.40 8.69
CA GLY A 55 -24.09 35.46 8.39
C GLY A 55 -25.11 35.70 9.50
N GLY A 56 -24.79 35.31 10.74
CA GLY A 56 -25.68 35.51 11.88
C GLY A 56 -26.91 34.60 11.88
N LEU A 57 -26.77 33.36 11.40
CA LEU A 57 -27.84 32.36 11.46
C LEU A 57 -28.42 32.26 12.88
N ASP A 58 -29.73 32.49 12.97
CA ASP A 58 -30.50 32.47 14.20
C ASP A 58 -31.19 31.11 14.39
N PHE A 59 -30.91 30.46 15.51
CA PHE A 59 -31.46 29.14 15.84
C PHE A 59 -32.77 29.22 16.62
N SER A 60 -33.31 30.41 16.88
CA SER A 60 -34.64 30.60 17.48
C SER A 60 -35.74 29.83 16.73
N HIS A 61 -35.63 29.71 15.41
CA HIS A 61 -36.59 28.95 14.59
C HIS A 61 -36.53 27.43 14.85
N PHE A 62 -35.41 26.91 15.37
CA PHE A 62 -35.30 25.51 15.78
C PHE A 62 -36.08 25.24 17.08
N GLU A 63 -36.40 26.25 17.90
CA GLU A 63 -37.36 26.11 19.02
C GLU A 63 -38.76 25.72 18.53
N SER A 64 -39.10 26.08 17.29
CA SER A 64 -40.37 25.72 16.66
C SER A 64 -40.39 24.30 16.07
N LEU A 65 -39.28 23.57 16.09
CA LEU A 65 -39.27 22.17 15.68
C LEU A 65 -40.16 21.35 16.59
N ALA A 66 -40.91 20.42 16.00
CA ALA A 66 -41.68 19.46 16.76
C ALA A 66 -40.78 18.64 17.70
N SER A 67 -41.23 18.40 18.93
CA SER A 67 -40.40 17.77 19.97
C SER A 67 -39.82 16.42 19.54
N TRP A 68 -40.53 15.64 18.72
CA TRP A 68 -40.04 14.37 18.19
C TRP A 68 -38.79 14.53 17.30
N ALA A 69 -38.66 15.64 16.58
CA ALA A 69 -37.49 15.92 15.74
C ALA A 69 -36.27 16.22 16.63
N ILE A 70 -36.46 17.00 17.69
CA ILE A 70 -35.42 17.31 18.68
C ILE A 70 -34.94 16.03 19.38
N TYR A 71 -35.86 15.15 19.80
CA TYR A 71 -35.50 13.83 20.35
C TYR A 71 -34.78 12.95 19.33
N GLY A 72 -35.19 12.96 18.07
CA GLY A 72 -34.54 12.23 16.98
C GLY A 72 -33.10 12.69 16.71
N PHE A 73 -32.87 14.00 16.71
CA PHE A 73 -31.52 14.56 16.58
C PHE A 73 -30.67 14.27 17.82
N SER A 74 -31.24 14.40 19.02
CA SER A 74 -30.56 14.06 20.28
C SER A 74 -30.14 12.59 20.34
N PHE A 75 -31.03 11.68 19.93
CA PHE A 75 -30.71 10.25 19.81
C PHE A 75 -29.58 10.02 18.80
N SER A 76 -29.64 10.71 17.66
CA SER A 76 -28.63 10.59 16.61
C SER A 76 -27.25 11.05 17.09
N TYR A 77 -27.20 12.18 17.79
CA TYR A 77 -25.96 12.75 18.32
C TYR A 77 -25.34 11.88 19.41
N PHE A 78 -26.11 11.48 20.43
CA PHE A 78 -25.56 10.83 21.62
C PHE A 78 -25.47 9.31 21.55
N LEU A 79 -26.42 8.65 20.89
CA LEU A 79 -26.54 7.19 20.93
C LEU A 79 -26.18 6.56 19.58
N LEU A 80 -26.69 7.10 18.47
CA LEU A 80 -26.43 6.53 17.16
C LEU A 80 -24.95 6.63 16.78
N PHE A 81 -24.30 7.75 17.03
CA PHE A 81 -22.87 7.95 16.74
C PHE A 81 -21.95 6.87 17.35
N PRO A 82 -21.94 6.64 18.68
CA PRO A 82 -21.09 5.60 19.26
C PRO A 82 -21.52 4.18 18.80
N LEU A 83 -22.81 3.94 18.59
CA LEU A 83 -23.30 2.67 18.05
C LEU A 83 -22.76 2.40 16.63
N LEU A 84 -22.68 3.41 15.76
CA LEU A 84 -22.09 3.28 14.43
C LEU A 84 -20.60 2.96 14.51
N ILE A 85 -19.84 3.61 15.41
CA ILE A 85 -18.41 3.30 15.62
C ILE A 85 -18.25 1.84 16.05
N LEU A 86 -19.04 1.38 17.02
CA LEU A 86 -18.98 0.01 17.52
C LEU A 86 -19.38 -1.01 16.45
N ALA A 87 -20.47 -0.76 15.73
CA ALA A 87 -20.97 -1.67 14.69
C ALA A 87 -19.98 -1.81 13.52
N VAL A 88 -19.45 -0.69 13.02
CA VAL A 88 -18.44 -0.70 11.94
C VAL A 88 -17.13 -1.27 12.45
N GLY A 89 -16.66 -0.85 13.62
CA GLY A 89 -15.44 -1.35 14.26
C GLY A 89 -15.48 -2.88 14.45
N ALA A 90 -16.59 -3.42 14.95
CA ALA A 90 -16.80 -4.86 15.06
C ALA A 90 -16.78 -5.55 13.69
N ALA A 91 -17.50 -5.01 12.69
CA ALA A 91 -17.54 -5.59 11.35
C ALA A 91 -16.16 -5.63 10.67
N LEU A 92 -15.31 -4.62 10.89
CA LEU A 92 -13.94 -4.57 10.36
C LEU A 92 -12.99 -5.46 11.17
N THR A 93 -13.15 -5.52 12.48
CA THR A 93 -12.35 -6.40 13.38
C THR A 93 -12.61 -7.87 13.09
N LEU A 94 -13.85 -8.26 12.79
CA LEU A 94 -14.21 -9.66 12.55
C LEU A 94 -13.79 -10.18 11.15
N ARG A 95 -13.23 -9.34 10.27
CA ARG A 95 -12.66 -9.78 9.00
C ARG A 95 -11.44 -10.68 9.23
N LYS A 96 -11.25 -11.70 8.38
CA LYS A 96 -10.07 -12.58 8.44
C LYS A 96 -8.77 -11.80 8.24
N ASP A 97 -8.75 -10.95 7.22
CA ASP A 97 -7.65 -10.02 6.96
C ASP A 97 -7.60 -8.93 8.05
N ILE A 98 -6.40 -8.59 8.52
CA ILE A 98 -6.16 -7.55 9.51
C ILE A 98 -6.21 -6.15 8.89
N LEU A 99 -6.02 -6.03 7.57
CA LEU A 99 -5.95 -4.76 6.87
C LEU A 99 -7.14 -3.83 7.15
N PRO A 100 -8.42 -4.26 7.07
CA PRO A 100 -9.55 -3.36 7.30
C PRO A 100 -9.56 -2.79 8.73
N PHE A 101 -9.24 -3.63 9.71
CA PHE A 101 -9.15 -3.21 11.11
C PHE A 101 -7.96 -2.27 11.34
N ARG A 102 -6.82 -2.56 10.72
CA ARG A 102 -5.62 -1.72 10.80
C ARG A 102 -5.86 -0.31 10.26
N ILE A 103 -6.45 -0.20 9.07
CA ILE A 103 -6.79 1.10 8.47
C ILE A 103 -7.79 1.86 9.34
N PHE A 104 -8.80 1.18 9.88
CA PHE A 104 -9.76 1.78 10.80
C PHE A 104 -9.09 2.42 12.02
N VAL A 105 -8.27 1.66 12.76
CA VAL A 105 -7.57 2.17 13.94
C VAL A 105 -6.59 3.29 13.58
N MET A 106 -5.84 3.13 12.49
CA MET A 106 -4.91 4.17 12.04
C MET A 106 -5.63 5.47 11.67
N ALA A 107 -6.76 5.39 10.96
CA ALA A 107 -7.54 6.56 10.58
C ALA A 107 -8.07 7.31 11.81
N LEU A 108 -8.60 6.60 12.81
CA LEU A 108 -9.04 7.22 14.07
C LEU A 108 -7.88 7.86 14.83
N ALA A 109 -6.74 7.18 14.93
CA ALA A 109 -5.56 7.70 15.62
C ALA A 109 -4.98 8.95 14.93
N ILE A 110 -4.88 8.95 13.59
CA ILE A 110 -4.43 10.10 12.80
C ILE A 110 -5.39 11.27 12.97
N ASN A 111 -6.70 11.00 12.89
CA ASN A 111 -7.71 12.03 13.09
C ASN A 111 -7.55 12.70 14.45
N TYR A 112 -7.42 11.91 15.51
CA TYR A 112 -7.27 12.44 16.86
C TYR A 112 -5.96 13.22 17.02
N ALA A 113 -4.87 12.74 16.43
CA ALA A 113 -3.59 13.46 16.40
C ALA A 113 -3.66 14.81 15.66
N ILE A 114 -4.51 14.92 14.63
CA ILE A 114 -4.77 16.19 13.93
C ILE A 114 -5.63 17.12 14.79
N CYS A 115 -6.65 16.60 15.49
CA CYS A 115 -7.57 17.41 16.29
C CYS A 115 -6.94 18.00 17.56
N ILE A 116 -6.10 17.25 18.28
CA ILE A 116 -5.52 17.68 19.57
C ILE A 116 -4.88 19.08 19.53
N PRO A 117 -4.00 19.42 18.55
CA PRO A 117 -3.44 20.76 18.48
C PRO A 117 -4.50 21.87 18.33
N PHE A 118 -5.60 21.62 17.63
CA PHE A 118 -6.68 22.61 17.53
C PHE A 118 -7.42 22.77 18.85
N PHE A 119 -7.68 21.69 19.59
CA PHE A 119 -8.35 21.80 20.89
C PHE A 119 -7.52 22.61 21.89
N ILE A 120 -6.20 22.41 21.88
CA ILE A 120 -5.28 23.11 22.79
C ILE A 120 -5.06 24.58 22.39
N PHE A 121 -4.85 24.87 21.10
CA PHE A 121 -4.42 26.20 20.63
C PHE A 121 -5.54 27.02 19.97
N PHE A 122 -6.67 26.40 19.67
CA PHE A 122 -7.81 26.99 18.99
C PHE A 122 -9.14 26.47 19.61
N PRO A 123 -9.36 26.70 20.92
CA PRO A 123 -10.52 26.16 21.63
C PRO A 123 -11.79 26.86 21.16
N VAL A 124 -12.59 26.18 20.32
CA VAL A 124 -13.85 26.73 19.82
C VAL A 124 -15.00 26.22 20.68
N PRO A 125 -15.70 27.11 21.42
CA PRO A 125 -16.82 26.71 22.24
C PRO A 125 -17.95 26.12 21.41
N GLU A 126 -18.70 25.18 22.01
CA GLU A 126 -20.01 24.77 21.49
C GLU A 126 -20.87 26.02 21.26
N ARG A 127 -21.67 26.04 20.19
CA ARG A 127 -22.41 27.24 19.75
C ARG A 127 -23.30 27.83 20.85
N TRP A 128 -23.92 26.98 21.67
CA TRP A 128 -24.78 27.42 22.76
C TRP A 128 -24.06 28.21 23.86
N ALA A 129 -22.74 28.15 23.95
CA ALA A 129 -21.99 28.97 24.87
C ALA A 129 -22.09 30.47 24.54
N LEU A 130 -22.46 30.83 23.30
CA LEU A 130 -22.62 32.20 22.86
C LEU A 130 -24.11 32.61 22.94
N PRO A 131 -24.52 33.47 23.88
CA PRO A 131 -25.93 33.84 24.05
C PRO A 131 -26.55 34.47 22.80
N SER A 132 -25.74 35.15 21.98
CA SER A 132 -26.18 35.75 20.71
C SER A 132 -26.54 34.73 19.63
N ALA A 133 -26.30 33.44 19.84
CA ALA A 133 -26.62 32.38 18.89
C ALA A 133 -28.05 31.81 19.04
N ASN A 134 -28.78 32.21 20.11
CA ASN A 134 -30.18 31.80 20.38
C ASN A 134 -30.45 30.30 20.16
N THR A 135 -29.59 29.45 20.70
CA THR A 135 -29.72 27.99 20.58
C THR A 135 -30.39 27.40 21.80
N ILE A 136 -31.12 26.29 21.62
CA ILE A 136 -31.67 25.53 22.73
C ILE A 136 -30.54 24.90 23.54
N LEU A 137 -30.53 25.13 24.85
CA LEU A 137 -29.59 24.46 25.73
C LEU A 137 -30.03 23.00 25.88
N LEU A 138 -29.11 22.08 25.61
CA LEU A 138 -29.45 20.66 25.54
C LEU A 138 -29.92 20.07 26.88
N SER A 139 -29.51 20.68 28.00
CA SER A 139 -30.02 20.36 29.35
C SER A 139 -31.47 20.73 29.59
N ASP A 140 -32.04 21.58 28.74
CA ASP A 140 -33.44 21.95 28.82
C ASP A 140 -34.33 20.89 28.16
N ILE A 141 -33.72 20.01 27.34
CA ILE A 141 -34.41 18.93 26.62
C ILE A 141 -34.11 17.55 27.24
N LEU A 142 -32.87 17.32 27.65
CA LEU A 142 -32.39 16.02 28.17
C LEU A 142 -32.08 16.11 29.66
N SER A 143 -32.09 14.95 30.35
CA SER A 143 -31.75 14.92 31.76
C SER A 143 -30.31 15.42 31.99
N THR A 144 -30.14 16.25 33.01
CA THR A 144 -28.83 16.76 33.45
C THR A 144 -27.85 15.62 33.77
N GLN A 145 -28.37 14.49 34.26
CA GLN A 145 -27.61 13.27 34.53
C GLN A 145 -26.97 12.67 33.26
N LEU A 146 -27.71 12.61 32.15
CA LEU A 146 -27.18 12.09 30.89
C LEU A 146 -26.05 12.97 30.36
N ILE A 147 -26.25 14.29 30.41
CA ILE A 147 -25.23 15.25 29.98
C ILE A 147 -23.98 15.14 30.84
N GLN A 148 -24.14 15.09 32.17
CA GLN A 148 -23.03 14.92 33.10
C GLN A 148 -22.27 13.60 32.89
N ALA A 149 -22.94 12.53 32.47
CA ALA A 149 -22.28 11.26 32.17
C ALA A 149 -21.39 11.32 30.90
N ILE A 150 -21.69 12.23 29.97
CA ILE A 150 -21.00 12.35 28.68
C ILE A 150 -19.88 13.41 28.73
N ARG A 151 -20.03 14.44 29.57
CA ARG A 151 -19.05 15.53 29.74
C ARG A 151 -17.60 15.09 29.98
N PRO A 152 -17.28 14.00 30.71
CA PRO A 152 -15.90 13.54 30.87
C PRO A 152 -15.20 13.13 29.57
N PHE A 153 -15.95 12.98 28.46
CA PHE A 153 -15.46 12.55 27.17
C PHE A 153 -15.60 13.63 26.07
N SER A 154 -16.20 14.78 26.38
CA SER A 154 -16.46 15.87 25.43
C SER A 154 -16.25 17.22 26.12
N GLY A 155 -15.12 17.86 25.79
CA GLY A 155 -14.82 19.24 26.20
C GLY A 155 -15.84 20.25 25.66
N LEU A 156 -16.06 21.33 26.41
CA LEU A 156 -17.02 22.40 26.08
C LEU A 156 -16.58 23.27 24.90
N ASP A 157 -15.31 23.19 24.55
CA ASP A 157 -14.62 24.05 23.59
C ASP A 157 -13.72 23.28 22.61
N ASN A 158 -14.03 21.99 22.42
CA ASN A 158 -13.35 21.13 21.46
C ASN A 158 -14.21 20.95 20.20
N SER A 159 -14.89 22.01 19.77
CA SER A 159 -15.81 21.93 18.63
C SER A 159 -15.08 21.85 17.29
N PHE A 160 -13.88 22.43 17.18
CA PHE A 160 -13.13 22.54 15.93
C PHE A 160 -11.81 21.75 15.94
N PRO A 161 -11.57 20.86 14.95
CA PRO A 161 -12.53 20.28 13.99
C PRO A 161 -13.55 19.36 14.66
N SER A 162 -14.76 19.23 14.10
CA SER A 162 -15.77 18.36 14.69
C SER A 162 -15.41 16.87 14.56
N VAL A 163 -15.10 16.23 15.69
CA VAL A 163 -14.77 14.79 15.76
C VAL A 163 -15.99 13.91 15.43
N HIS A 164 -17.19 14.32 15.84
CA HIS A 164 -18.43 13.62 15.48
C HIS A 164 -18.57 13.50 13.96
N VAL A 165 -18.29 14.58 13.24
CA VAL A 165 -18.34 14.61 11.77
C VAL A 165 -17.17 13.83 11.17
N SER A 166 -15.94 14.08 11.63
CA SER A 166 -14.76 13.49 11.02
C SER A 166 -14.69 11.97 11.19
N PHE A 167 -15.05 11.46 12.37
CA PHE A 167 -15.17 10.01 12.60
C PHE A 167 -16.31 9.42 11.75
N THR A 168 -17.47 10.07 11.68
CA THR A 168 -18.59 9.59 10.85
C THR A 168 -18.20 9.48 9.38
N VAL A 169 -17.47 10.47 8.85
CA VAL A 169 -16.94 10.44 7.48
C VAL A 169 -15.95 9.29 7.29
N ILE A 170 -15.06 9.03 8.25
CA ILE A 170 -14.18 7.85 8.23
C ILE A 170 -15.00 6.55 8.18
N LEU A 171 -16.04 6.41 9.02
CA LEU A 171 -16.88 5.21 9.02
C LEU A 171 -17.55 4.98 7.67
N MET A 172 -18.12 6.04 7.08
CA MET A 172 -18.76 6.01 5.76
C MET A 172 -17.73 5.58 4.70
N TYR A 173 -16.57 6.25 4.64
CA TYR A 173 -15.48 5.93 3.72
C TYR A 173 -15.08 4.45 3.81
N LEU A 174 -14.77 3.96 5.02
CA LEU A 174 -14.30 2.59 5.23
C LEU A 174 -15.36 1.55 4.87
N CYS A 175 -16.64 1.84 5.11
CA CYS A 175 -17.73 0.95 4.73
C CYS A 175 -17.81 0.71 3.22
N TYR A 176 -17.63 1.76 2.41
CA TYR A 176 -17.56 1.62 0.95
C TYR A 176 -16.25 0.96 0.52
N ARG A 177 -15.12 1.42 1.06
CA ARG A 177 -13.78 0.92 0.76
C ARG A 177 -13.60 -0.58 0.99
N PHE A 178 -14.16 -1.10 2.08
CA PHE A 178 -14.07 -2.52 2.47
C PHE A 178 -15.35 -3.31 2.22
N ARG A 179 -16.30 -2.74 1.46
CA ARG A 179 -17.55 -3.38 1.05
C ARG A 179 -18.29 -4.03 2.23
N VAL A 180 -18.46 -3.26 3.30
CA VAL A 180 -19.25 -3.70 4.47
C VAL A 180 -20.71 -3.90 4.05
N ARG A 181 -21.35 -4.96 4.55
CA ARG A 181 -22.69 -5.40 4.09
C ARG A 181 -23.76 -4.29 4.25
N PHE A 182 -23.68 -3.54 5.33
CA PHE A 182 -24.65 -2.49 5.71
C PHE A 182 -24.14 -1.06 5.40
N LYS A 183 -23.25 -0.89 4.41
CA LYS A 183 -22.64 0.40 4.05
C LYS A 183 -23.64 1.53 3.75
N HIS A 184 -24.78 1.23 3.10
CA HIS A 184 -25.80 2.22 2.79
C HIS A 184 -26.55 2.67 4.06
N THR A 185 -26.79 1.73 4.97
CA THR A 185 -27.34 2.03 6.30
C THR A 185 -26.41 2.97 7.07
N VAL A 186 -25.10 2.68 7.09
CA VAL A 186 -24.11 3.59 7.72
C VAL A 186 -24.08 4.95 7.03
N PHE A 187 -24.22 5.00 5.70
CA PHE A 187 -24.22 6.26 4.96
C PHE A 187 -25.37 7.18 5.38
N PHE A 188 -26.61 6.68 5.37
CA PHE A 188 -27.78 7.49 5.72
C PHE A 188 -27.84 7.81 7.22
N LEU A 189 -27.49 6.86 8.09
CA LEU A 189 -27.42 7.11 9.53
C LEU A 189 -26.28 8.05 9.89
N GLY A 190 -25.14 7.97 9.18
CA GLY A 190 -24.04 8.92 9.33
C GLY A 190 -24.41 10.33 8.89
N LEU A 191 -25.17 10.48 7.80
CA LEU A 191 -25.71 11.78 7.41
C LEU A 191 -26.65 12.35 8.47
N ALA A 192 -27.46 11.51 9.12
CA ALA A 192 -28.31 11.93 10.24
C ALA A 192 -27.48 12.39 11.45
N VAL A 193 -26.37 11.72 11.77
CA VAL A 193 -25.43 12.17 12.82
C VAL A 193 -24.85 13.54 12.47
N ILE A 194 -24.32 13.73 11.25
CA ILE A 194 -23.75 15.01 10.80
C ILE A 194 -24.82 16.12 10.81
N LEU A 195 -26.05 15.83 10.38
CA LEU A 195 -27.13 16.81 10.42
C LEU A 195 -27.51 17.17 11.86
N SER A 196 -27.50 16.19 12.77
CA SER A 196 -27.84 16.42 14.18
C SER A 196 -26.87 17.36 14.90
N THR A 197 -25.58 17.37 14.53
CA THR A 197 -24.59 18.27 15.15
C THR A 197 -24.93 19.74 14.90
N PHE A 198 -25.43 20.05 13.70
CA PHE A 198 -25.88 21.39 13.32
C PHE A 198 -27.28 21.68 13.87
N ALA A 199 -28.23 20.77 13.67
CA ALA A 199 -29.64 20.99 14.03
C ALA A 199 -29.88 21.20 15.53
N LEU A 200 -29.03 20.62 16.39
CA LEU A 200 -29.09 20.84 17.84
C LEU A 200 -28.40 22.14 18.29
N GLY A 201 -27.83 22.92 17.36
CA GLY A 201 -27.11 24.14 17.70
C GLY A 201 -25.86 23.88 18.56
N ILE A 202 -25.22 22.73 18.39
CA ILE A 202 -23.99 22.38 19.13
C ILE A 202 -22.75 22.82 18.34
N HIS A 203 -22.71 22.49 17.05
CA HIS A 203 -21.58 22.76 16.18
C HIS A 203 -21.81 23.95 15.25
N TRP A 204 -20.71 24.50 14.76
CA TRP A 204 -20.69 25.56 13.76
C TRP A 204 -20.75 24.95 12.33
N ILE A 205 -20.76 25.75 11.28
CA ILE A 205 -20.56 25.28 9.90
C ILE A 205 -19.06 25.09 9.61
N PRO A 206 -18.15 26.02 9.99
CA PRO A 206 -16.73 25.87 9.70
C PRO A 206 -16.07 24.63 10.31
N ASP A 207 -16.44 24.24 11.53
CA ASP A 207 -15.97 23.02 12.20
C ASP A 207 -16.54 21.74 11.60
N ILE A 208 -17.79 21.74 11.10
CA ILE A 208 -18.36 20.63 10.33
C ILE A 208 -17.58 20.45 9.03
N LEU A 209 -17.35 21.53 8.28
CA LEU A 209 -16.58 21.48 7.02
C LEU A 209 -15.15 20.98 7.26
N MET A 210 -14.49 21.49 8.31
CA MET A 210 -13.16 21.01 8.70
C MET A 210 -13.21 19.54 9.15
N GLY A 211 -14.24 19.13 9.88
CA GLY A 211 -14.46 17.74 10.27
C GLY A 211 -14.54 16.80 9.05
N ILE A 212 -15.28 17.19 8.00
CA ILE A 212 -15.33 16.42 6.74
C ILE A 212 -13.94 16.31 6.12
N ALA A 213 -13.21 17.44 6.01
CA ALA A 213 -11.86 17.47 5.43
C ALA A 213 -10.88 16.57 6.22
N VAL A 214 -10.87 16.67 7.55
CA VAL A 214 -10.02 15.85 8.42
C VAL A 214 -10.41 14.37 8.33
N GLY A 215 -11.69 14.03 8.24
CA GLY A 215 -12.14 12.64 8.06
C GLY A 215 -11.60 12.01 6.77
N ILE A 216 -11.70 12.73 5.64
CA ILE A 216 -11.16 12.29 4.34
C ILE A 216 -9.64 12.18 4.40
N LEU A 217 -8.96 13.19 4.95
CA LEU A 217 -7.51 13.23 5.06
C LEU A 217 -6.97 12.08 5.90
N SER A 218 -7.60 11.81 7.05
CA SER A 218 -7.22 10.73 7.96
C SER A 218 -7.41 9.35 7.33
N GLY A 219 -8.54 9.11 6.65
CA GLY A 219 -8.79 7.87 5.91
C GLY A 219 -7.75 7.63 4.81
N SER A 220 -7.47 8.67 4.01
CA SER A 220 -6.49 8.61 2.92
C SER A 220 -5.05 8.42 3.42
N SER A 221 -4.68 9.13 4.48
CA SER A 221 -3.35 9.03 5.12
C SER A 221 -3.12 7.67 5.75
N ALA A 222 -4.16 7.07 6.36
CA ALA A 222 -4.08 5.72 6.89
C ALA A 222 -3.74 4.69 5.80
N GLU A 223 -4.35 4.81 4.61
CA GLU A 223 -4.02 3.93 3.47
C GLU A 223 -2.59 4.12 2.97
N LEU A 224 -2.16 5.39 2.83
CA LEU A 224 -0.80 5.70 2.40
C LEU A 224 0.25 5.14 3.37
N LEU A 225 0.06 5.38 4.67
CA LEU A 225 0.97 4.90 5.71
C LEU A 225 0.99 3.37 5.77
N ASN A 226 -0.16 2.73 5.62
CA ASN A 226 -0.25 1.28 5.52
C ASN A 226 0.53 0.72 4.31
N GLY A 227 0.47 1.40 3.16
CA GLY A 227 1.28 1.07 1.99
C GLY A 227 2.78 1.06 2.30
N LYS A 228 3.27 2.11 2.97
CA LYS A 228 4.68 2.22 3.41
C LYS A 228 5.07 1.13 4.41
N VAL A 229 4.23 0.86 5.41
CA VAL A 229 4.44 -0.20 6.41
C VAL A 229 4.48 -1.58 5.74
N THR A 230 3.65 -1.81 4.71
CA THR A 230 3.61 -3.08 3.98
C THR A 230 4.81 -3.23 3.03
N GLN A 231 5.22 -2.17 2.33
CA GLN A 231 6.40 -2.19 1.44
C GLN A 231 7.71 -2.41 2.21
N GLN A 232 7.88 -1.79 3.40
CA GLN A 232 9.03 -2.09 4.27
C GLN A 232 9.05 -3.55 4.76
N ASN A 233 7.87 -4.17 4.94
CA ASN A 233 7.72 -5.57 5.33
C ASN A 233 7.79 -6.56 4.15
N SER A 234 7.76 -6.07 2.91
CA SER A 234 7.81 -6.90 1.69
C SER A 234 9.23 -7.21 1.24
N GLN A 235 10.26 -6.75 1.97
CA GLN A 235 11.61 -7.26 1.77
C GLN A 235 11.67 -8.70 2.29
N PRO A 236 11.92 -9.71 1.43
CA PRO A 236 12.04 -11.07 1.89
C PRO A 236 13.15 -11.16 2.93
N SER A 237 12.93 -11.93 4.00
CA SER A 237 13.94 -12.17 5.04
C SER A 237 15.26 -12.58 4.40
N HIS A 238 16.41 -12.25 5.00
CA HIS A 238 17.73 -12.58 4.42
C HIS A 238 17.84 -14.07 4.03
N LYS A 239 17.16 -14.95 4.78
CA LYS A 239 17.04 -16.39 4.52
C LYS A 239 16.16 -16.70 3.30
N LEU A 240 15.03 -16.01 3.13
CA LEU A 240 14.15 -16.14 1.97
C LEU A 240 14.75 -15.49 0.72
N LYS A 241 15.53 -14.40 0.84
CA LYS A 241 16.38 -13.88 -0.24
C LYS A 241 17.45 -14.88 -0.64
N GLY A 242 18.09 -15.55 0.32
CA GLY A 242 19.04 -16.63 0.04
C GLY A 242 18.38 -17.81 -0.68
N LEU A 243 17.22 -18.27 -0.20
CA LEU A 243 16.45 -19.35 -0.81
C LEU A 243 15.86 -18.97 -2.17
N MET A 244 15.36 -17.76 -2.34
CA MET A 244 14.89 -17.24 -3.63
C MET A 244 16.04 -17.01 -4.58
N ARG A 245 17.19 -16.51 -4.13
CA ARG A 245 18.40 -16.36 -4.96
C ARG A 245 18.96 -17.73 -5.35
N LEU A 246 18.85 -18.74 -4.47
CA LEU A 246 19.07 -20.13 -4.88
C LEU A 246 18.00 -20.54 -5.92
N ALA A 247 16.71 -20.43 -5.63
CA ALA A 247 15.63 -20.84 -6.55
C ALA A 247 15.65 -20.12 -7.91
N LEU A 248 16.16 -18.88 -7.96
CA LEU A 248 16.25 -18.02 -9.14
C LEU A 248 17.63 -18.04 -9.81
N ARG A 249 18.62 -18.81 -9.33
CA ARG A 249 19.85 -19.00 -10.10
C ARG A 249 19.49 -19.65 -11.42
N LYS A 250 19.69 -18.92 -12.51
CA LYS A 250 19.52 -19.41 -13.87
C LYS A 250 20.51 -20.57 -14.06
N THR A 251 20.00 -21.72 -14.48
CA THR A 251 20.81 -22.94 -14.68
C THR A 251 21.49 -22.98 -16.03
N THR A 252 21.05 -22.15 -16.98
CA THR A 252 21.52 -22.18 -18.37
C THR A 252 21.68 -20.77 -18.91
N PHE A 253 22.80 -20.46 -19.53
CA PHE A 253 22.98 -19.26 -20.35
C PHE A 253 22.74 -19.62 -21.82
N ILE A 254 21.99 -18.81 -22.57
CA ILE A 254 21.72 -19.03 -24.00
C ILE A 254 22.38 -17.90 -24.79
N SER A 255 23.39 -18.25 -25.58
CA SER A 255 24.12 -17.36 -26.48
C SER A 255 23.70 -17.60 -27.93
N TYR A 256 23.56 -16.53 -28.72
CA TYR A 256 23.12 -16.61 -30.11
C TYR A 256 23.54 -15.38 -30.91
N ARG A 257 23.58 -15.52 -32.23
CA ARG A 257 23.73 -14.37 -33.15
C ARG A 257 22.37 -13.72 -33.35
N ARG A 258 22.24 -12.43 -33.04
CA ARG A 258 20.94 -11.73 -33.07
C ARG A 258 20.30 -11.70 -34.44
N GLU A 259 21.08 -11.46 -35.47
CA GLU A 259 20.60 -11.30 -36.85
C GLU A 259 20.01 -12.61 -37.42
N THR A 260 20.50 -13.77 -36.97
CA THR A 260 20.19 -15.07 -37.59
C THR A 260 19.63 -16.12 -36.64
N GLY A 261 19.74 -15.93 -35.32
CA GLY A 261 19.44 -16.95 -34.30
C GLY A 261 18.38 -16.55 -33.26
N SER A 262 17.85 -15.32 -33.31
CA SER A 262 16.91 -14.80 -32.29
C SER A 262 15.67 -15.66 -32.08
N GLU A 263 15.06 -16.12 -33.17
CA GLU A 263 13.84 -16.93 -33.11
C GLU A 263 14.10 -18.27 -32.42
N MET A 264 15.13 -19.00 -32.86
CA MET A 264 15.52 -20.27 -32.25
C MET A 264 15.92 -20.11 -30.80
N ALA A 265 16.62 -19.03 -30.43
CA ALA A 265 17.03 -18.80 -29.05
C ALA A 265 15.83 -18.60 -28.11
N ARG A 266 14.76 -17.93 -28.59
CA ARG A 266 13.48 -17.82 -27.86
C ARG A 266 12.76 -19.16 -27.77
N ILE A 267 12.78 -19.98 -28.82
CA ILE A 267 12.21 -21.34 -28.80
C ILE A 267 12.94 -22.20 -27.76
N VAL A 268 14.28 -22.21 -27.79
CA VAL A 268 15.12 -22.91 -26.81
C VAL A 268 14.79 -22.44 -25.39
N GLN A 269 14.71 -21.13 -25.15
CA GLN A 269 14.33 -20.59 -23.86
C GLN A 269 12.98 -21.13 -23.37
N SER A 270 11.96 -21.10 -24.24
CA SER A 270 10.61 -21.57 -23.92
C SER A 270 10.60 -23.07 -23.59
N GLU A 271 11.26 -23.89 -24.41
CA GLU A 271 11.28 -25.35 -24.26
C GLU A 271 12.09 -25.82 -23.05
N LEU A 272 13.18 -25.13 -22.72
CA LEU A 272 13.94 -25.36 -21.49
C LEU A 272 13.11 -24.98 -20.25
N SER A 273 12.39 -23.86 -20.29
CA SER A 273 11.51 -23.44 -19.19
C SER A 273 10.40 -24.46 -18.94
N LYS A 274 9.77 -25.00 -19.98
CA LYS A 274 8.75 -26.07 -19.86
C LYS A 274 9.30 -27.34 -19.21
N ARG A 275 10.60 -27.59 -19.35
CA ARG A 275 11.31 -28.77 -18.82
C ARG A 275 12.03 -28.50 -17.49
N GLY A 276 11.75 -27.36 -16.85
CA GLY A 276 12.24 -27.04 -15.50
C GLY A 276 13.63 -26.41 -15.45
N PHE A 277 14.18 -25.96 -16.58
CA PHE A 277 15.44 -25.21 -16.62
C PHE A 277 15.16 -23.71 -16.67
N SER A 278 15.78 -22.95 -15.77
CA SER A 278 15.77 -21.48 -15.81
C SER A 278 16.92 -21.00 -16.69
N SER A 279 16.62 -20.24 -17.73
CA SER A 279 17.62 -19.77 -18.68
C SER A 279 17.78 -18.25 -18.71
N PHE A 280 19.03 -17.81 -18.87
CA PHE A 280 19.36 -16.43 -19.25
C PHE A 280 19.37 -16.40 -20.77
N LEU A 281 18.44 -15.67 -21.37
CA LEU A 281 18.51 -15.30 -22.78
C LEU A 281 18.91 -13.83 -22.81
N ASP A 282 19.90 -13.48 -23.61
CA ASP A 282 20.18 -12.08 -23.91
C ASP A 282 18.94 -11.49 -24.62
N VAL A 283 18.21 -10.59 -23.97
CA VAL A 283 17.02 -9.93 -24.53
C VAL A 283 17.25 -8.42 -24.59
N ASP A 284 17.18 -7.92 -25.82
CA ASP A 284 16.97 -6.55 -26.28
C ASP A 284 16.72 -5.48 -25.20
N ASP A 285 17.79 -4.83 -24.75
CA ASP A 285 17.94 -3.38 -24.71
C ASP A 285 19.39 -3.08 -24.28
N LEU A 286 19.83 -1.83 -24.43
CA LEU A 286 21.04 -1.25 -23.83
C LEU A 286 22.31 -1.29 -24.71
N GLY A 287 22.41 -0.28 -25.59
CA GLY A 287 23.70 0.21 -26.06
C GLY A 287 24.46 0.90 -24.92
N GLY A 288 25.57 0.32 -24.46
CA GLY A 288 26.45 0.94 -23.48
C GLY A 288 27.71 0.14 -23.18
N GLN A 289 28.87 0.80 -23.20
CA GLN A 289 30.21 0.22 -23.01
C GLN A 289 30.46 -0.40 -21.62
N HIS A 290 29.54 -0.27 -20.66
CA HIS A 290 29.72 -0.69 -19.26
C HIS A 290 29.17 -2.08 -18.91
N PHE A 291 28.47 -2.79 -19.80
CA PHE A 291 27.76 -4.03 -19.43
C PHE A 291 28.56 -5.33 -19.63
N GLY A 292 29.70 -5.27 -20.33
CA GLY A 292 30.46 -6.48 -20.66
C GLY A 292 30.86 -7.34 -19.48
N THR A 293 31.22 -6.71 -18.38
CA THR A 293 31.63 -7.43 -17.17
C THR A 293 30.45 -8.06 -16.41
N GLU A 294 29.23 -7.60 -16.63
CA GLU A 294 28.04 -8.14 -15.96
C GLU A 294 27.50 -9.36 -16.70
N LEU A 295 27.53 -9.34 -18.04
CA LEU A 295 27.15 -10.47 -18.88
C LEU A 295 28.06 -11.70 -18.66
N LEU A 296 29.38 -11.48 -18.56
CA LEU A 296 30.34 -12.57 -18.28
C LEU A 296 30.12 -13.21 -16.89
N LYS A 297 29.74 -12.41 -15.88
CA LYS A 297 29.37 -12.94 -14.55
C LYS A 297 28.14 -13.84 -14.57
N GLU A 298 27.19 -13.57 -15.46
CA GLU A 298 26.01 -14.43 -15.64
C GLU A 298 26.39 -15.78 -16.28
N ILE A 299 27.38 -15.80 -17.18
CA ILE A 299 27.95 -17.04 -17.72
C ILE A 299 28.62 -17.83 -16.60
N GLU A 300 29.46 -17.21 -15.75
CA GLU A 300 30.10 -17.87 -14.61
C GLU A 300 29.10 -18.45 -13.60
N ALA A 301 27.95 -17.78 -13.42
CA ALA A 301 26.90 -18.21 -12.50
C ALA A 301 26.06 -19.38 -13.02
N ALA A 302 25.99 -19.58 -14.33
CA ALA A 302 25.25 -20.66 -14.97
C ALA A 302 26.14 -21.91 -15.16
N PRO A 303 25.71 -23.11 -14.73
CA PRO A 303 26.47 -24.33 -14.97
C PRO A 303 26.43 -24.79 -16.44
N ASN A 304 25.38 -24.42 -17.18
CA ASN A 304 25.19 -24.79 -18.58
C ASN A 304 25.27 -23.56 -19.48
N PHE A 305 25.83 -23.73 -20.67
CA PHE A 305 25.94 -22.72 -21.71
C PHE A 305 25.43 -23.33 -23.03
N VAL A 306 24.28 -22.87 -23.51
CA VAL A 306 23.71 -23.31 -24.78
C VAL A 306 24.02 -22.25 -25.82
N VAL A 307 24.63 -22.65 -26.94
CA VAL A 307 24.93 -21.74 -28.04
C VAL A 307 24.13 -22.12 -29.29
N VAL A 308 23.40 -21.16 -29.84
CA VAL A 308 22.59 -21.33 -31.04
C VAL A 308 23.42 -21.03 -32.28
N LEU A 309 23.71 -22.09 -33.05
CA LEU A 309 24.52 -22.04 -34.25
C LEU A 309 23.62 -21.97 -35.48
N SER A 310 23.40 -20.74 -35.97
CA SER A 310 22.70 -20.43 -37.23
C SER A 310 23.71 -20.28 -38.37
N PRO A 311 23.29 -20.47 -39.64
CA PRO A 311 24.18 -20.30 -40.80
C PRO A 311 24.97 -18.98 -40.75
N GLY A 312 26.29 -19.04 -40.90
CA GLY A 312 27.18 -17.87 -40.88
C GLY A 312 27.36 -17.19 -39.50
N CYS A 313 26.82 -17.74 -38.41
CA CYS A 313 26.85 -17.05 -37.11
C CYS A 313 28.28 -16.85 -36.56
N LEU A 314 29.23 -17.69 -36.94
CA LEU A 314 30.62 -17.66 -36.46
C LEU A 314 31.54 -16.77 -37.31
N ASP A 315 31.09 -16.24 -38.45
CA ASP A 315 31.95 -15.49 -39.39
C ASP A 315 32.55 -14.23 -38.75
N ARG A 316 31.76 -13.56 -37.90
CA ARG A 316 32.17 -12.36 -37.16
C ARG A 316 33.07 -12.65 -35.96
N CYS A 317 33.20 -13.91 -35.53
CA CYS A 317 34.08 -14.27 -34.41
C CYS A 317 35.56 -13.98 -34.70
N ARG A 318 35.95 -13.69 -35.95
CA ARG A 318 37.31 -13.21 -36.25
C ARG A 318 37.64 -11.89 -35.54
N ASP A 319 36.64 -11.04 -35.29
CA ASP A 319 36.80 -9.83 -34.49
C ASP A 319 36.87 -10.17 -32.99
N GLN A 320 37.90 -9.67 -32.30
CA GLN A 320 38.07 -9.87 -30.85
C GLN A 320 36.99 -9.15 -30.02
N ASN A 321 36.35 -8.13 -30.59
CA ASN A 321 35.28 -7.39 -29.93
C ASN A 321 33.89 -8.00 -30.14
N ASP A 322 33.77 -9.08 -30.93
CA ASP A 322 32.50 -9.74 -31.18
C ASP A 322 31.96 -10.41 -29.91
N TRP A 323 30.71 -10.10 -29.55
CA TRP A 323 30.09 -10.60 -28.34
C TRP A 323 29.96 -12.13 -28.31
N LEU A 324 29.52 -12.74 -29.43
CA LEU A 324 29.36 -14.19 -29.50
C LEU A 324 30.69 -14.90 -29.24
N ARG A 325 31.80 -14.41 -29.83
CA ARG A 325 33.14 -14.91 -29.52
C ARG A 325 33.47 -14.77 -28.04
N ARG A 326 33.28 -13.59 -27.47
CA ARG A 326 33.64 -13.31 -26.07
C ARG A 326 32.88 -14.20 -25.09
N GLU A 327 31.59 -14.44 -25.35
CA GLU A 327 30.76 -15.33 -24.54
C GLU A 327 31.21 -16.79 -24.65
N ILE A 328 31.47 -17.28 -25.86
CA ILE A 328 31.95 -18.65 -26.09
C ILE A 328 33.33 -18.86 -25.43
N ALA A 329 34.28 -17.96 -25.70
CA ALA A 329 35.62 -18.03 -25.13
C ALA A 329 35.59 -18.03 -23.59
N HIS A 330 34.75 -17.17 -23.01
CA HIS A 330 34.60 -17.11 -21.56
C HIS A 330 33.90 -18.35 -20.98
N ALA A 331 32.91 -18.93 -21.69
CA ALA A 331 32.30 -20.18 -21.27
C ALA A 331 33.30 -21.36 -21.30
N ILE A 332 34.22 -21.38 -22.27
CA ILE A 332 35.31 -22.36 -22.37
C ILE A 332 36.29 -22.16 -21.21
N ASP A 333 36.79 -20.93 -21.03
CA ASP A 333 37.76 -20.57 -19.98
C ASP A 333 37.23 -20.90 -18.57
N THR A 334 35.95 -20.64 -18.33
CA THR A 334 35.28 -20.93 -17.06
C THR A 334 34.75 -22.37 -16.97
N GLN A 335 35.03 -23.24 -17.95
CA GLN A 335 34.65 -24.66 -17.99
C GLN A 335 33.14 -24.92 -17.80
N ARG A 336 32.30 -24.13 -18.48
CA ARG A 336 30.86 -24.35 -18.49
C ARG A 336 30.51 -25.63 -19.26
N ASN A 337 29.33 -26.20 -18.98
CA ASN A 337 28.79 -27.26 -19.81
C ASN A 337 28.23 -26.68 -21.11
N ILE A 338 29.07 -26.61 -22.15
CA ILE A 338 28.71 -26.04 -23.46
C ILE A 338 27.97 -27.09 -24.28
N VAL A 339 26.74 -26.75 -24.72
CA VAL A 339 25.90 -27.60 -25.57
C VAL A 339 25.43 -26.80 -26.79
N PRO A 340 26.07 -26.99 -27.95
CA PRO A 340 25.64 -26.33 -29.20
C PRO A 340 24.29 -26.86 -29.70
N ILE A 341 23.43 -25.97 -30.20
CA ILE A 341 22.25 -26.34 -30.99
C ILE A 341 22.43 -25.84 -32.43
N LEU A 342 22.48 -26.77 -33.38
CA LEU A 342 22.75 -26.49 -34.78
C LEU A 342 21.43 -26.33 -35.52
N ILE A 343 21.20 -25.16 -36.13
CA ILE A 343 20.03 -24.91 -36.98
C ILE A 343 20.28 -25.45 -38.39
N ASP A 344 19.22 -25.80 -39.10
CA ASP A 344 19.29 -26.23 -40.50
C ASP A 344 20.14 -25.25 -41.35
N GLY A 345 21.09 -25.81 -42.10
CA GLY A 345 22.03 -25.07 -42.94
C GLY A 345 23.26 -24.52 -42.21
N PHE A 346 23.45 -24.80 -40.92
CA PHE A 346 24.72 -24.52 -40.25
C PHE A 346 25.74 -25.63 -40.51
N ASP A 347 26.91 -25.23 -41.01
CA ASP A 347 28.10 -26.07 -41.10
C ASP A 347 29.23 -25.46 -40.27
N TYR A 348 29.99 -26.32 -39.59
CA TYR A 348 31.20 -25.85 -38.92
C TYR A 348 32.21 -25.33 -39.95
N PRO A 349 32.87 -24.19 -39.67
CA PRO A 349 33.91 -23.70 -40.55
C PRO A 349 35.12 -24.65 -40.49
N PRO A 350 36.04 -24.60 -41.49
CA PRO A 350 37.20 -25.47 -41.53
C PRO A 350 38.02 -25.44 -40.24
N ARG A 351 38.62 -26.57 -39.84
CA ARG A 351 39.50 -26.63 -38.67
C ARG A 351 40.60 -25.57 -38.78
N ASN A 352 40.94 -24.93 -37.65
CA ASN A 352 41.92 -23.83 -37.55
C ASN A 352 41.49 -22.50 -38.20
N SER A 353 40.25 -22.36 -38.69
CA SER A 353 39.72 -21.08 -39.19
C SER A 353 39.09 -20.23 -38.11
N LEU A 354 38.74 -20.84 -36.98
CA LEU A 354 38.28 -20.16 -35.78
C LEU A 354 39.46 -19.64 -34.95
N PRO A 355 39.31 -18.53 -34.25
CA PRO A 355 40.31 -18.08 -33.28
C PRO A 355 40.57 -19.13 -32.19
N VAL A 356 41.81 -19.17 -31.69
CA VAL A 356 42.30 -20.18 -30.72
C VAL A 356 41.44 -20.28 -29.46
N ASP A 357 40.84 -19.17 -29.03
CA ASP A 357 40.01 -19.08 -27.81
C ASP A 357 38.59 -19.65 -27.97
N VAL A 358 38.15 -19.94 -29.20
CA VAL A 358 36.83 -20.53 -29.49
C VAL A 358 36.90 -21.80 -30.35
N ASP A 359 38.08 -22.20 -30.81
CA ASP A 359 38.27 -23.38 -31.68
C ASP A 359 37.80 -24.69 -31.00
N ASP A 360 37.88 -24.77 -29.67
CA ASP A 360 37.41 -25.93 -28.91
C ASP A 360 35.89 -26.14 -29.01
N LEU A 361 35.12 -25.13 -29.45
CA LEU A 361 33.69 -25.24 -29.67
C LEU A 361 33.33 -26.44 -30.57
N ILE A 362 34.16 -26.73 -31.57
CA ILE A 362 33.94 -27.81 -32.55
C ILE A 362 33.97 -29.20 -31.88
N ASN A 363 34.63 -29.33 -30.72
CA ASN A 363 34.76 -30.58 -29.98
C ASN A 363 33.57 -30.86 -29.03
N HIS A 364 32.65 -29.90 -28.86
CA HIS A 364 31.49 -30.07 -27.99
C HIS A 364 30.36 -30.86 -28.68
N ASN A 365 29.71 -31.73 -27.90
CA ASN A 365 28.56 -32.52 -28.38
C ASN A 365 27.36 -31.61 -28.63
N GLY A 366 27.04 -31.39 -29.91
CA GLY A 366 25.89 -30.61 -30.34
C GLY A 366 24.60 -31.40 -30.54
N VAL A 367 23.48 -30.69 -30.60
CA VAL A 367 22.17 -31.19 -31.00
C VAL A 367 21.74 -30.50 -32.28
N THR A 368 21.52 -31.25 -33.34
CA THR A 368 20.91 -30.71 -34.57
C THR A 368 19.42 -30.52 -34.36
N TYR A 369 18.93 -29.31 -34.62
CA TYR A 369 17.52 -29.00 -34.59
C TYR A 369 16.80 -29.74 -35.71
N SER A 370 15.62 -30.28 -35.42
CA SER A 370 14.73 -30.87 -36.42
C SER A 370 13.33 -30.36 -36.17
N HIS A 371 12.74 -29.72 -37.18
CA HIS A 371 11.36 -29.26 -37.09
C HIS A 371 10.37 -30.44 -36.98
N GLU A 372 10.65 -31.54 -37.69
CA GLU A 372 9.83 -32.77 -37.66
C GLU A 372 9.94 -33.50 -36.30
N TYR A 373 11.15 -33.60 -35.74
CA TYR A 373 11.41 -34.27 -34.46
C TYR A 373 11.56 -33.30 -33.28
N PHE A 374 10.78 -32.22 -33.28
CA PHE A 374 10.90 -31.10 -32.34
C PHE A 374 11.04 -31.52 -30.87
N SER A 375 10.11 -32.33 -30.34
CA SER A 375 10.17 -32.74 -28.92
C SER A 375 11.42 -33.55 -28.62
N ALA A 376 11.78 -34.49 -29.49
CA ALA A 376 12.94 -35.37 -29.32
C ALA A 376 14.26 -34.57 -29.33
N THR A 377 14.36 -33.54 -30.18
CA THR A 377 15.49 -32.60 -30.18
C THR A 377 15.65 -31.93 -28.81
N PHE A 378 14.57 -31.41 -28.22
CA PHE A 378 14.65 -30.72 -26.93
C PHE A 378 14.85 -31.68 -25.74
N ASP A 379 14.32 -32.89 -25.82
CA ASP A 379 14.56 -33.93 -24.82
C ASP A 379 16.02 -34.38 -24.85
N LYS A 380 16.62 -34.49 -26.04
CA LYS A 380 18.06 -34.74 -26.22
C LYS A 380 18.91 -33.57 -25.69
N LEU A 381 18.53 -32.33 -25.99
CA LEU A 381 19.20 -31.14 -25.46
C LEU A 381 19.23 -31.16 -23.93
N VAL A 382 18.08 -31.40 -23.30
CA VAL A 382 17.98 -31.51 -21.84
C VAL A 382 18.81 -32.66 -21.28
N GLY A 383 18.94 -33.77 -22.02
CA GLY A 383 19.81 -34.88 -21.66
C GLY A 383 21.29 -34.52 -21.54
N PHE A 384 21.75 -33.48 -22.25
CA PHE A 384 23.12 -32.96 -22.15
C PHE A 384 23.30 -31.87 -21.09
N LEU A 385 22.22 -31.33 -20.51
CA LEU A 385 22.33 -30.31 -19.49
C LEU A 385 22.58 -30.92 -18.10
N LYS A 386 23.50 -30.31 -17.35
CA LYS A 386 23.72 -30.65 -15.94
C LYS A 386 22.49 -30.24 -15.14
N LYS A 387 21.84 -31.24 -14.52
CA LYS A 387 20.81 -31.02 -13.49
C LYS A 387 21.49 -30.50 -12.22
N ARG A 388 20.76 -29.67 -11.50
CA ARG A 388 21.24 -28.95 -10.33
C ARG A 388 21.63 -29.86 -9.17
#